data_AF-A0A9K3PBI6-F1
#
_entry.id   AF-A0A9K3PBI6-F1
#
_cell.length_a   1.000
_cell.length_b   1.000
_cell.length_c   1.000
_cell.angle_alpha   90.00
_cell.angle_beta   90.00
_cell.angle_gamma   90.00
#
_symmetry.space_group_name_H-M   'P 1'
#
loop_
_entity.id
_entity.type
_entity.pdbx_description
1 polymer ?
#
loop_
_entity_poly.entity_id
_entity_poly.type
_entity_poly.pdbx_seq_one_letter_code
_entity_poly.pdbx_strand_id
1 'polypeptide(L)'
;MTVDNGDDAAVQVLLDLTQQFYNEHRHLIKESHGWRHARKVYEHACHALQSCHQQLEATACLEIQMAALLHDVDDSKYFDRPKTCKDLRKRYPNAVHILRLASVAESSVASILFMIDQSYHWLIPRWADRIEAVGARGVWRCHQYNQEHGAPLSSSQSPRPTTFDELWSYATPERFEEYQQRGGSSNDMISHYYDKLLHVACPPKDIVRNSYLEQQLQFSATELIEVCLQYGCTGVVDEDYIQSLKC
;
A
#
# COMPACT_ATOMS: atom_id res chain seq x y z
N MET A 1 4.01 26.87 -16.70
CA MET A 1 4.79 25.84 -17.44
C MET A 1 3.78 24.88 -18.04
N THR A 2 3.70 24.84 -19.35
CA THR A 2 2.78 23.96 -20.11
C THR A 2 3.34 22.54 -20.04
N VAL A 3 2.64 21.66 -19.35
CA VAL A 3 2.87 20.20 -19.41
C VAL A 3 2.59 19.76 -20.84
N ASP A 4 3.46 18.91 -21.39
CA ASP A 4 3.40 18.46 -22.78
C ASP A 4 2.13 17.63 -23.02
N ASN A 5 1.31 17.99 -24.01
CA ASN A 5 0.01 17.37 -24.28
C ASN A 5 0.12 15.86 -24.64
N GLY A 6 1.32 15.37 -24.97
CA GLY A 6 1.57 13.96 -25.28
C GLY A 6 1.57 13.04 -24.06
N ASP A 7 2.09 13.52 -22.92
CA ASP A 7 2.21 12.71 -21.70
C ASP A 7 0.85 12.51 -21.04
N ASP A 8 0.01 13.55 -21.02
CA ASP A 8 -1.36 13.48 -20.51
C ASP A 8 -2.23 12.48 -21.29
N ALA A 9 -2.02 12.38 -22.61
CA ALA A 9 -2.74 11.42 -23.45
C ALA A 9 -2.33 9.97 -23.15
N ALA A 10 -1.03 9.71 -22.94
CA ALA A 10 -0.54 8.37 -22.59
C ALA A 10 -1.05 7.92 -21.21
N VAL A 11 -1.07 8.83 -20.23
CA VAL A 11 -1.63 8.58 -18.90
C VAL A 11 -3.12 8.27 -18.97
N GLN A 12 -3.89 9.04 -19.75
CA GLN A 12 -5.32 8.79 -19.89
C GLN A 12 -5.62 7.43 -20.53
N VAL A 13 -4.90 7.06 -21.58
CA VAL A 13 -5.03 5.73 -22.19
C VAL A 13 -4.74 4.63 -21.17
N LEU A 14 -3.73 4.80 -20.33
CA LEU A 14 -3.38 3.81 -19.32
C LEU A 14 -4.44 3.70 -18.22
N LEU A 15 -5.03 4.82 -17.78
CA LEU A 15 -6.14 4.84 -16.84
C LEU A 15 -7.34 4.06 -17.40
N ASP A 16 -7.69 4.30 -18.66
CA ASP A 16 -8.82 3.63 -19.32
C ASP A 16 -8.57 2.12 -19.46
N LEU A 17 -7.38 1.72 -19.91
CA LEU A 17 -6.99 0.31 -20.05
C LEU A 17 -6.96 -0.41 -18.69
N THR A 18 -6.44 0.24 -17.66
CA THR A 18 -6.38 -0.35 -16.31
C THR A 18 -7.79 -0.47 -15.71
N GLN A 19 -8.64 0.54 -15.90
CA GLN A 19 -10.03 0.47 -15.48
C GLN A 19 -10.77 -0.67 -16.19
N GLN A 20 -10.57 -0.80 -17.50
CA GLN A 20 -11.12 -1.90 -18.29
C GLN A 20 -10.66 -3.26 -17.74
N PHE A 21 -9.36 -3.42 -17.47
CA PHE A 21 -8.81 -4.64 -16.88
C PHE A 21 -9.53 -5.03 -15.58
N TYR A 22 -9.68 -4.10 -14.63
CA TYR A 22 -10.39 -4.38 -13.37
C TYR A 22 -11.87 -4.68 -13.57
N ASN A 23 -12.53 -4.04 -14.54
CA ASN A 23 -13.93 -4.32 -14.86
C ASN A 23 -14.12 -5.74 -15.42
N GLU A 24 -13.21 -6.19 -16.28
CA GLU A 24 -13.23 -7.55 -16.85
C GLU A 24 -12.93 -8.62 -15.78
N HIS A 25 -12.07 -8.30 -14.81
CA HIS A 25 -11.65 -9.20 -13.74
C HIS A 25 -12.42 -9.03 -12.41
N ARG A 26 -13.51 -8.26 -12.41
CA ARG A 26 -14.32 -7.95 -11.19
C ARG A 26 -14.88 -9.16 -10.45
N HIS A 27 -14.96 -10.31 -11.13
CA HIS A 27 -15.43 -11.57 -10.55
C HIS A 27 -14.32 -12.35 -9.84
N LEU A 28 -13.07 -12.02 -10.13
CA LEU A 28 -11.86 -12.66 -9.60
C LEU A 28 -11.19 -11.78 -8.53
N ILE A 29 -11.01 -10.50 -8.81
CA ILE A 29 -10.33 -9.55 -7.92
C ILE A 29 -11.33 -9.02 -6.89
N LYS A 30 -10.98 -9.14 -5.59
CA LYS A 30 -11.81 -8.57 -4.51
C LYS A 30 -11.84 -7.05 -4.59
N GLU A 31 -12.95 -6.42 -4.19
CA GLU A 31 -13.13 -4.96 -4.22
C GLU A 31 -12.00 -4.20 -3.49
N SER A 32 -11.41 -4.78 -2.43
CA SER A 32 -10.28 -4.20 -1.68
C SER A 32 -8.97 -4.10 -2.47
N HIS A 33 -8.92 -4.73 -3.66
CA HIS A 33 -7.83 -4.67 -4.63
C HIS A 33 -8.34 -4.23 -6.02
N GLY A 34 -9.57 -3.72 -6.12
CA GLY A 34 -10.21 -3.36 -7.38
C GLY A 34 -9.78 -1.99 -7.91
N TRP A 35 -10.45 -1.54 -8.97
CA TRP A 35 -10.15 -0.26 -9.65
C TRP A 35 -10.08 0.95 -8.70
N ARG A 36 -10.99 1.02 -7.71
CA ARG A 36 -11.02 2.13 -6.75
C ARG A 36 -9.75 2.21 -5.91
N HIS A 37 -9.19 1.05 -5.52
CA HIS A 37 -7.90 0.98 -4.81
C HIS A 37 -6.77 1.46 -5.72
N ALA A 38 -6.62 0.84 -6.90
CA ALA A 38 -5.57 1.21 -7.86
C ALA A 38 -5.58 2.71 -8.23
N ARG A 39 -6.78 3.28 -8.43
CA ARG A 39 -6.96 4.70 -8.72
C ARG A 39 -6.52 5.60 -7.57
N LYS A 40 -6.87 5.27 -6.33
CA LYS A 40 -6.45 6.05 -5.16
C LYS A 40 -4.93 5.99 -4.95
N VAL A 41 -4.32 4.82 -5.14
CA VAL A 41 -2.85 4.67 -5.11
C VAL A 41 -2.19 5.55 -6.18
N TYR A 42 -2.73 5.57 -7.40
CA TYR A 42 -2.30 6.48 -8.46
C TYR A 42 -2.45 7.97 -8.07
N GLU A 43 -3.58 8.36 -7.49
CA GLU A 43 -3.83 9.75 -7.04
C GLU A 43 -2.84 10.16 -5.94
N HIS A 44 -2.55 9.29 -4.97
CA HIS A 44 -1.52 9.51 -3.96
C HIS A 44 -0.13 9.69 -4.59
N ALA A 45 0.23 8.86 -5.58
CA ALA A 45 1.49 8.99 -6.28
C ALA A 45 1.60 10.32 -7.05
N CYS A 46 0.52 10.78 -7.68
CA CYS A 46 0.48 12.08 -8.37
C CYS A 46 0.71 13.25 -7.42
N HIS A 47 0.01 13.28 -6.28
CA HIS A 47 0.23 14.31 -5.27
C HIS A 47 1.64 14.25 -4.66
N ALA A 48 2.17 13.04 -4.44
CA ALA A 48 3.54 12.87 -3.97
C ALA A 48 4.56 13.46 -4.95
N LEU A 49 4.42 13.21 -6.25
CA LEU A 49 5.27 13.80 -7.30
C LEU A 49 5.20 15.33 -7.32
N GLN A 50 4.01 15.91 -7.16
CA GLN A 50 3.82 17.37 -7.07
C GLN A 50 4.50 17.99 -5.84
N SER A 51 4.69 17.21 -4.78
CA SER A 51 5.33 17.66 -3.53
C SER A 51 6.84 17.39 -3.46
N CYS A 52 7.44 16.79 -4.50
CA CYS A 52 8.88 16.55 -4.54
C CYS A 52 9.68 17.86 -4.52
N HIS A 53 10.68 17.93 -3.64
CA HIS A 53 11.57 19.10 -3.55
C HIS A 53 12.44 19.32 -4.79
N GLN A 54 12.79 18.24 -5.49
CA GLN A 54 13.54 18.26 -6.73
C GLN A 54 12.62 17.91 -7.89
N GLN A 55 12.72 18.68 -8.97
CA GLN A 55 12.02 18.34 -10.20
C GLN A 55 12.63 17.08 -10.80
N LEU A 56 11.79 16.07 -11.00
CA LEU A 56 12.16 14.82 -11.65
C LEU A 56 11.98 14.95 -13.16
N GLU A 57 12.73 14.14 -13.91
CA GLU A 57 12.54 13.99 -15.35
C GLU A 57 11.11 13.51 -15.67
N ALA A 58 10.53 13.99 -16.77
CA ALA A 58 9.16 13.65 -17.17
C ALA A 58 8.95 12.12 -17.27
N THR A 59 9.91 11.41 -17.85
CA THR A 59 9.90 9.94 -17.94
C THR A 59 9.84 9.28 -16.55
N ALA A 60 10.55 9.80 -15.55
CA ALA A 60 10.54 9.23 -14.21
C ALA A 60 9.19 9.47 -13.51
N CYS A 61 8.60 10.66 -13.66
CA CYS A 61 7.25 10.94 -13.20
C CYS A 61 6.23 9.96 -13.80
N LEU A 62 6.30 9.76 -15.12
CA LEU A 62 5.45 8.84 -15.84
C LEU A 62 5.62 7.41 -15.32
N GLU A 63 6.85 6.92 -15.20
CA GLU A 63 7.13 5.57 -14.69
C GLU A 63 6.59 5.35 -13.27
N ILE A 64 6.68 6.35 -12.39
CA ILE A 64 6.12 6.30 -11.03
C ILE A 64 4.59 6.22 -11.06
N GLN A 65 3.95 7.05 -11.88
CA GLN A 65 2.49 7.04 -12.05
C GLN A 65 2.00 5.68 -12.57
N MET A 66 2.68 5.13 -13.58
CA MET A 66 2.35 3.84 -14.17
C MET A 66 2.57 2.69 -13.17
N ALA A 67 3.65 2.74 -12.39
CA ALA A 67 3.93 1.75 -11.36
C ALA A 67 2.85 1.73 -10.28
N ALA A 68 2.40 2.91 -9.84
CA ALA A 68 1.31 3.05 -8.88
C ALA A 68 -0.01 2.50 -9.42
N LEU A 69 -0.32 2.76 -10.70
CA LEU A 69 -1.56 2.32 -11.32
C LEU A 69 -1.61 0.79 -11.55
N LEU A 70 -0.47 0.19 -11.90
CA LEU A 70 -0.37 -1.23 -12.27
C LEU A 70 0.11 -2.15 -11.15
N HIS A 71 0.34 -1.65 -9.92
CA HIS A 71 1.00 -2.42 -8.86
C HIS A 71 0.34 -3.78 -8.54
N ASP A 72 -0.99 -3.88 -8.69
CA ASP A 72 -1.79 -5.05 -8.31
C ASP A 72 -2.34 -5.88 -9.49
N VAL A 73 -2.13 -5.47 -10.75
CA VAL A 73 -2.74 -6.17 -11.91
C VAL A 73 -2.16 -7.57 -12.16
N ASP A 74 -1.03 -7.90 -11.53
CA ASP A 74 -0.41 -9.22 -11.52
C ASP A 74 -0.19 -9.73 -10.07
N ASP A 75 -1.03 -9.33 -9.10
CA ASP A 75 -0.94 -9.81 -7.72
C ASP A 75 -1.13 -11.34 -7.67
N SER A 76 -0.16 -12.02 -7.04
CA SER A 76 -0.13 -13.46 -6.83
C SER A 76 -1.32 -14.04 -6.07
N LYS A 77 -2.13 -13.21 -5.40
CA LYS A 77 -3.40 -13.64 -4.79
C LYS A 77 -4.47 -14.00 -5.82
N TYR A 78 -4.40 -13.41 -7.02
CA TYR A 78 -5.41 -13.54 -8.07
C TYR A 78 -4.87 -14.17 -9.34
N PHE A 79 -3.57 -14.03 -9.61
CA PHE A 79 -2.92 -14.49 -10.84
C PHE A 79 -1.72 -15.37 -10.55
N ASP A 80 -1.56 -16.44 -11.33
CA ASP A 80 -0.40 -17.32 -11.25
C ASP A 80 0.86 -16.60 -11.71
N ARG A 81 1.72 -16.27 -10.74
CA ARG A 81 2.94 -15.52 -10.99
C ARG A 81 4.19 -16.32 -10.63
N PRO A 82 5.02 -16.72 -11.62
CA PRO A 82 6.23 -17.48 -11.35
C PRO A 82 7.29 -16.62 -10.64
N LYS A 83 7.58 -16.94 -9.38
CA LYS A 83 8.47 -16.14 -8.50
C LYS A 83 9.90 -15.99 -9.00
N THR A 84 10.43 -17.00 -9.71
CA THR A 84 11.84 -17.06 -10.17
C THR A 84 12.01 -16.75 -11.66
N CYS A 85 10.94 -16.42 -12.39
CA CYS A 85 11.04 -16.14 -13.81
C CYS A 85 11.70 -14.77 -14.05
N LYS A 86 12.76 -14.75 -14.86
CA LYS A 86 13.44 -13.50 -15.28
C LYS A 86 12.74 -12.79 -16.44
N ASP A 87 11.90 -13.51 -17.19
CA ASP A 87 11.14 -12.96 -18.30
C ASP A 87 9.95 -12.16 -17.77
N LEU A 88 10.01 -10.83 -17.91
CA LEU A 88 8.97 -9.90 -17.44
C LEU A 88 7.61 -10.21 -18.07
N ARG A 89 7.58 -10.66 -19.32
CA ARG A 89 6.33 -10.97 -20.03
C ARG A 89 5.62 -12.18 -19.44
N LYS A 90 6.38 -13.09 -18.83
CA LYS A 90 5.84 -14.26 -18.12
C LYS A 90 5.57 -13.98 -16.65
N ARG A 91 6.35 -13.09 -16.03
CA ARG A 91 6.21 -12.76 -14.61
C ARG A 91 5.15 -11.69 -14.34
N TYR A 92 4.87 -10.82 -15.29
CA TYR A 92 3.90 -9.72 -15.20
C TYR A 92 3.11 -9.59 -16.51
N PRO A 93 2.42 -10.66 -16.95
CA PRO A 93 1.77 -10.67 -18.26
C PRO A 93 0.74 -9.56 -18.43
N ASN A 94 -0.04 -9.25 -17.39
CA ASN A 94 -1.12 -8.26 -17.47
C ASN A 94 -0.55 -6.85 -17.56
N ALA A 95 0.38 -6.49 -16.68
CA ALA A 95 1.01 -5.19 -16.68
C ALA A 95 1.79 -4.94 -17.99
N VAL A 96 2.56 -5.91 -18.48
CA VAL A 96 3.27 -5.76 -19.75
C VAL A 96 2.30 -5.63 -20.93
N HIS A 97 1.19 -6.36 -20.92
CA HIS A 97 0.17 -6.23 -21.96
C HIS A 97 -0.44 -4.83 -21.98
N ILE A 98 -0.84 -4.31 -20.82
CA ILE A 98 -1.40 -2.95 -20.68
C ILE A 98 -0.39 -1.88 -21.11
N LEU A 99 0.86 -1.97 -20.66
CA LEU A 99 1.94 -1.05 -21.04
C LEU A 99 2.18 -1.05 -22.56
N ARG A 100 2.14 -2.22 -23.20
CA ARG A 100 2.27 -2.34 -24.65
C ARG A 100 1.11 -1.70 -25.39
N LEU A 101 -0.13 -1.88 -24.93
CA LEU A 101 -1.31 -1.25 -25.53
C LEU A 101 -1.27 0.28 -25.38
N ALA A 102 -0.77 0.77 -24.26
CA ALA A 102 -0.52 2.18 -24.01
C ALA A 102 0.72 2.74 -24.75
N SER A 103 1.39 1.93 -25.58
CA SER A 103 2.59 2.30 -26.35
C SER A 103 3.74 2.83 -25.49
N VAL A 104 3.88 2.32 -24.25
CA VAL A 104 4.99 2.65 -23.35
C VAL A 104 6.29 2.09 -23.92
N ALA A 105 7.37 2.89 -23.84
CA ALA A 105 8.69 2.47 -24.30
C ALA A 105 9.19 1.23 -23.55
N GLU A 106 9.74 0.25 -24.29
CA GLU A 106 10.25 -1.01 -23.69
C GLU A 106 11.33 -0.74 -22.63
N SER A 107 12.11 0.34 -22.77
CA SER A 107 13.11 0.77 -21.79
C SER A 107 12.53 1.11 -20.42
N SER A 108 11.26 1.52 -20.35
CA SER A 108 10.58 1.92 -19.11
C SER A 108 9.89 0.76 -18.38
N VAL A 109 9.64 -0.35 -19.08
CA VAL A 109 8.87 -1.49 -18.55
C VAL A 109 9.52 -2.07 -17.28
N ALA A 110 10.85 -2.24 -17.27
CA ALA A 110 11.53 -2.78 -16.11
C ALA A 110 11.44 -1.85 -14.88
N SER A 111 11.59 -0.53 -15.08
CA SER A 111 11.46 0.47 -14.01
C SER A 111 10.07 0.44 -13.38
N ILE A 112 9.03 0.42 -14.22
CA ILE A 112 7.63 0.38 -13.80
C ILE A 112 7.33 -0.87 -12.97
N LEU A 113 7.76 -2.04 -13.42
CA LEU A 113 7.39 -3.32 -12.79
C LEU A 113 8.18 -3.65 -11.52
N PHE A 114 9.42 -3.19 -11.42
CA PHE A 114 10.29 -3.56 -10.31
C PHE A 114 10.37 -2.52 -9.22
N MET A 115 10.03 -1.24 -9.51
CA MET A 115 10.07 -0.16 -8.52
C MET A 115 11.40 -0.19 -7.73
N ILE A 116 12.54 -0.21 -8.46
CA ILE A 116 13.85 -0.56 -7.87
C ILE A 116 14.47 0.61 -7.11
N ASP A 117 14.98 0.22 -5.94
CA ASP A 117 15.62 0.92 -4.84
C ASP A 117 16.95 1.60 -5.19
N GLN A 118 16.89 2.76 -5.86
CA GLN A 118 18.07 3.62 -6.08
C GLN A 118 17.87 5.05 -5.54
N SER A 119 16.62 5.50 -5.34
CA SER A 119 16.29 6.83 -4.84
C SER A 119 14.91 6.85 -4.20
N TYR A 120 14.69 7.77 -3.26
CA TYR A 120 13.46 7.88 -2.47
C TYR A 120 12.20 8.04 -3.34
N HIS A 121 12.29 8.71 -4.49
CA HIS A 121 11.14 8.88 -5.39
C HIS A 121 10.66 7.57 -6.02
N TRP A 122 11.54 6.59 -6.24
CA TRP A 122 11.14 5.26 -6.74
C TRP A 122 10.33 4.45 -5.73
N LEU A 123 10.31 4.87 -4.45
CA LEU A 123 9.46 4.28 -3.42
C LEU A 123 8.07 4.91 -3.34
N ILE A 124 7.79 5.99 -4.09
CA ILE A 124 6.49 6.67 -4.09
C ILE A 124 5.33 5.68 -4.34
N PRO A 125 5.36 4.78 -5.34
CA PRO A 125 4.26 3.83 -5.56
C PRO A 125 4.01 2.93 -4.35
N ARG A 126 5.08 2.50 -3.67
CA ARG A 126 4.97 1.65 -2.47
C ARG A 126 4.38 2.41 -1.29
N TRP A 127 4.75 3.67 -1.11
CA TRP A 127 4.17 4.50 -0.05
C TRP A 127 2.73 4.89 -0.33
N ALA A 128 2.39 5.15 -1.60
CA ALA A 128 1.03 5.40 -2.03
C ALA A 128 0.10 4.21 -1.77
N ASP A 129 0.54 2.98 -2.07
CA ASP A 129 -0.21 1.75 -1.73
C ASP A 129 -0.37 1.58 -0.21
N ARG A 130 0.71 1.86 0.54
CA ARG A 130 0.69 1.76 2.01
C ARG A 130 -0.32 2.68 2.65
N ILE A 131 -0.50 3.92 2.17
CA ILE A 131 -1.53 4.84 2.69
C ILE A 131 -2.92 4.21 2.65
N GLU A 132 -3.25 3.46 1.58
CA GLU A 132 -4.53 2.77 1.43
C GLU A 132 -4.65 1.47 2.25
N ALA A 133 -3.57 1.05 2.94
CA ALA A 133 -3.52 -0.11 3.80
C ALA A 133 -3.60 0.22 5.30
N VAL A 134 -3.56 1.50 5.69
CA VAL A 134 -3.61 1.98 7.09
C VAL A 134 -4.81 2.90 7.34
N GLY A 135 -4.90 3.55 8.50
CA GLY A 135 -6.05 4.36 8.93
C GLY A 135 -7.29 3.55 9.24
N ALA A 136 -8.44 4.23 9.32
CA ALA A 136 -9.76 3.65 9.52
C ALA A 136 -10.03 2.41 8.63
N ARG A 137 -9.67 2.51 7.34
CA ARG A 137 -9.80 1.41 6.38
C ARG A 137 -8.88 0.25 6.72
N GLY A 138 -7.62 0.52 7.08
CA GLY A 138 -6.67 -0.52 7.48
C GLY A 138 -7.14 -1.29 8.72
N VAL A 139 -7.67 -0.58 9.72
CA VAL A 139 -8.30 -1.16 10.91
C VAL A 139 -9.45 -2.08 10.52
N TRP A 140 -10.41 -1.57 9.74
CA TRP A 140 -11.56 -2.35 9.28
C TRP A 140 -11.15 -3.59 8.46
N ARG A 141 -10.23 -3.44 7.49
CA ARG A 141 -9.75 -4.55 6.65
C ARG A 141 -9.04 -5.62 7.49
N CYS A 142 -8.24 -5.22 8.47
CA CYS A 142 -7.56 -6.16 9.35
C CYS A 142 -8.56 -6.95 10.20
N HIS A 143 -9.57 -6.27 10.76
CA HIS A 143 -10.65 -6.91 11.49
C HIS A 143 -11.46 -7.88 10.61
N GLN A 144 -11.90 -7.43 9.43
CA GLN A 144 -12.63 -8.27 8.47
C GLN A 144 -11.84 -9.53 8.10
N TYR A 145 -10.53 -9.39 7.82
CA TYR A 145 -9.67 -10.52 7.51
C TYR A 145 -9.62 -11.53 8.66
N ASN A 146 -9.47 -11.07 9.90
CA ASN A 146 -9.42 -11.95 11.07
C ASN A 146 -10.75 -12.70 11.26
N GLN A 147 -11.88 -12.01 11.12
CA GLN A 147 -13.22 -12.63 11.17
C GLN A 147 -13.42 -13.70 10.08
N GLU A 148 -13.03 -13.40 8.83
CA GLU A 148 -13.15 -14.34 7.70
C GLU A 148 -12.30 -15.62 7.89
N HIS A 149 -11.19 -15.52 8.61
CA HIS A 149 -10.25 -16.64 8.83
C HIS A 149 -10.38 -17.27 10.22
N GLY A 150 -11.33 -16.81 11.05
CA GLY A 150 -11.49 -17.27 12.43
C GLY A 150 -10.25 -17.04 13.30
N ALA A 151 -9.44 -16.03 12.97
CA ALA A 151 -8.25 -15.67 13.71
C ALA A 151 -8.61 -14.80 14.95
N PRO A 152 -7.89 -14.96 16.07
CA PRO A 152 -8.17 -14.20 17.29
C PRO A 152 -7.91 -12.71 17.09
N LEU A 153 -8.79 -11.87 17.64
CA LEU A 153 -8.58 -10.41 17.66
C LEU A 153 -7.45 -10.02 18.63
N SER A 154 -7.28 -10.75 19.72
CA SER A 154 -6.19 -10.56 20.67
C SER A 154 -5.82 -11.86 21.38
N SER A 155 -4.70 -11.88 22.07
CA SER A 155 -4.19 -12.99 22.87
C SER A 155 -3.60 -12.48 24.19
N SER A 156 -3.18 -13.38 25.07
CA SER A 156 -2.45 -13.02 26.29
C SER A 156 -1.07 -12.40 26.03
N GLN A 157 -0.57 -12.49 24.79
CA GLN A 157 0.70 -11.90 24.36
C GLN A 157 0.52 -10.54 23.67
N SER A 158 -0.72 -10.15 23.36
CA SER A 158 -1.00 -8.84 22.73
C SER A 158 -0.57 -7.71 23.67
N PRO A 159 0.17 -6.70 23.18
CA PRO A 159 0.52 -5.55 23.99
C PRO A 159 -0.71 -4.81 24.52
N ARG A 160 -0.62 -4.30 25.75
CA ARG A 160 -1.70 -3.57 26.43
C ARG A 160 -1.23 -2.20 26.94
N PRO A 161 -0.82 -1.30 26.05
CA PRO A 161 -0.39 0.04 26.47
C PRO A 161 -1.58 0.85 26.95
N THR A 162 -1.38 1.57 28.05
CA THR A 162 -2.37 2.51 28.59
C THR A 162 -2.03 3.97 28.27
N THR A 163 -0.84 4.20 27.73
CA THR A 163 -0.36 5.51 27.31
C THR A 163 0.26 5.47 25.91
N PHE A 164 0.36 6.64 25.29
CA PHE A 164 1.00 6.80 23.99
C PHE A 164 2.48 6.36 24.01
N ASP A 165 3.21 6.71 25.06
CA ASP A 165 4.63 6.34 25.20
C ASP A 165 4.80 4.82 25.35
N GLU A 166 3.94 4.16 26.12
CA GLU A 166 3.92 2.69 26.22
C GLU A 166 3.61 2.05 24.87
N LEU A 167 2.65 2.59 24.11
CA LEU A 167 2.28 2.05 22.80
C LEU A 167 3.49 2.00 21.86
N TRP A 168 4.24 3.10 21.75
CA TRP A 168 5.42 3.15 20.87
C TRP A 168 6.61 2.35 21.41
N SER A 169 6.66 2.07 22.72
CA SER A 169 7.65 1.16 23.29
C SER A 169 7.48 -0.29 22.81
N TYR A 170 6.28 -0.67 22.34
CA TYR A 170 6.01 -2.00 21.79
C TYR A 170 6.23 -2.12 20.28
N ALA A 171 6.12 -1.00 19.54
CA ALA A 171 6.31 -0.97 18.08
C ALA A 171 7.78 -0.68 17.72
N THR A 172 8.69 -1.59 18.11
CA THR A 172 10.13 -1.39 17.90
C THR A 172 10.59 -1.84 16.50
N PRO A 173 11.67 -1.28 15.94
CA PRO A 173 12.22 -1.72 14.67
C PRO A 173 12.51 -3.23 14.62
N GLU A 174 13.03 -3.80 15.71
CA GLU A 174 13.35 -5.23 15.83
C GLU A 174 12.10 -6.09 15.67
N ARG A 175 10.97 -5.65 16.24
CA ARG A 175 9.68 -6.34 16.10
C ARG A 175 9.20 -6.36 14.65
N PHE A 176 9.37 -5.25 13.92
CA PHE A 176 9.04 -5.20 12.50
C PHE A 176 9.95 -6.11 11.66
N GLU A 177 11.24 -6.14 11.97
CA GLU A 177 12.21 -7.04 11.31
C GLU A 177 11.86 -8.51 11.54
N GLU A 178 11.53 -8.90 12.78
CA GLU A 178 11.08 -10.26 13.11
C GLU A 178 9.81 -10.65 12.33
N TYR A 179 8.85 -9.72 12.22
CA TYR A 179 7.64 -9.91 11.41
C TYR A 179 7.98 -10.17 9.92
N GLN A 180 8.94 -9.45 9.36
CA GLN A 180 9.39 -9.66 7.99
C GLN A 180 10.10 -11.02 7.83
N GLN A 181 10.99 -11.37 8.76
CA GLN A 181 11.75 -12.62 8.74
C GLN A 181 10.87 -13.86 8.82
N ARG A 182 9.78 -13.81 9.60
CA ARG A 182 8.80 -14.91 9.71
C ARG A 182 7.79 -15.00 8.56
N GLY A 183 7.94 -14.17 7.53
CA GLY A 183 7.09 -14.20 6.33
C GLY A 183 5.77 -13.43 6.45
N GLY A 184 5.64 -12.56 7.45
CA GLY A 184 4.54 -11.60 7.54
C GLY A 184 3.25 -12.12 8.18
N SER A 185 3.32 -13.12 9.07
CA SER A 185 2.20 -13.53 9.91
C SER A 185 2.24 -12.84 11.28
N SER A 186 1.14 -12.83 12.02
CA SER A 186 1.04 -12.39 13.43
C SER A 186 0.13 -13.35 14.20
N ASN A 187 0.26 -13.40 15.53
CA ASN A 187 -0.50 -14.32 16.37
C ASN A 187 -2.00 -13.96 16.46
N ASP A 188 -2.29 -12.66 16.42
CA ASP A 188 -3.62 -12.09 16.56
C ASP A 188 -3.66 -10.69 15.89
N MET A 189 -4.86 -10.12 15.77
CA MET A 189 -5.06 -8.81 15.14
C MET A 189 -4.31 -7.68 15.86
N ILE A 190 -4.39 -7.59 17.19
CA ILE A 190 -3.71 -6.53 17.95
C ILE A 190 -2.19 -6.63 17.78
N SER A 191 -1.63 -7.84 17.89
CA SER A 191 -0.20 -8.08 17.63
C SER A 191 0.18 -7.61 16.22
N HIS A 192 -0.66 -7.84 15.20
CA HIS A 192 -0.41 -7.36 13.84
C HIS A 192 -0.28 -5.83 13.73
N TYR A 193 -0.94 -5.07 14.61
CA TYR A 193 -0.84 -3.61 14.59
C TYR A 193 0.58 -3.19 14.99
N TYR A 194 1.13 -3.78 16.05
CA TYR A 194 2.51 -3.54 16.48
C TYR A 194 3.55 -4.18 15.56
N ASP A 195 3.26 -5.37 15.02
CA ASP A 195 4.19 -6.08 14.16
C ASP A 195 4.35 -5.42 12.79
N LYS A 196 3.35 -4.65 12.32
CA LYS A 196 3.34 -4.07 10.97
C LYS A 196 2.64 -2.72 10.85
N LEU A 197 1.36 -2.61 11.20
CA LEU A 197 0.55 -1.47 10.74
C LEU A 197 1.02 -0.14 11.32
N LEU A 198 1.46 -0.10 12.58
CA LEU A 198 2.04 1.11 13.19
C LEU A 198 3.35 1.53 12.51
N HIS A 199 4.19 0.57 12.08
CA HIS A 199 5.41 0.87 11.31
C HIS A 199 5.11 1.38 9.90
N VAL A 200 4.02 0.92 9.29
CA VAL A 200 3.56 1.40 7.99
C VAL A 200 2.95 2.79 8.10
N ALA A 201 2.18 3.07 9.16
CA ALA A 201 1.53 4.35 9.40
C ALA A 201 2.50 5.43 9.91
N CYS A 202 3.57 5.06 10.61
CA CYS A 202 4.58 5.99 11.11
C CYS A 202 6.01 5.55 10.73
N PRO A 203 6.35 5.54 9.43
CA PRO A 203 7.70 5.18 9.00
C PRO A 203 8.71 6.29 9.35
N PRO A 204 10.01 5.95 9.47
CA PRO A 204 11.07 6.95 9.59
C PRO A 204 11.06 7.95 8.43
N LYS A 205 11.12 9.25 8.75
CA LYS A 205 11.02 10.33 7.74
C LYS A 205 12.15 10.33 6.72
N ASP A 206 13.33 9.87 7.12
CA ASP A 206 14.51 9.71 6.27
C ASP A 206 14.33 8.64 5.19
N ILE A 207 13.37 7.73 5.35
CA ILE A 207 13.01 6.73 4.33
C ILE A 207 11.94 7.28 3.37
N VAL A 208 10.96 8.05 3.85
CA VAL A 208 9.86 8.57 3.02
C VAL A 208 10.29 9.77 2.18
N ARG A 209 10.90 10.78 2.82
CA ARG A 209 11.43 12.00 2.20
C ARG A 209 10.45 12.69 1.23
N ASN A 210 9.19 12.76 1.62
CA ASN A 210 8.13 13.34 0.82
C ASN A 210 7.02 13.88 1.74
N SER A 211 6.83 15.20 1.74
CA SER A 211 5.96 15.88 2.70
C SER A 211 4.49 15.46 2.58
N TYR A 212 4.00 15.22 1.36
CA TYR A 212 2.64 14.72 1.16
C TYR A 212 2.46 13.34 1.78
N LEU A 213 3.35 12.40 1.45
CA LEU A 213 3.28 11.02 1.96
C LEU A 213 3.41 11.00 3.50
N GLU A 214 4.35 11.76 4.06
CA GLU A 214 4.53 11.89 5.51
C GLU A 214 3.25 12.40 6.19
N GLN A 215 2.60 13.41 5.61
CA GLN A 215 1.36 13.96 6.16
C GLN A 215 0.20 12.95 6.10
N GLN A 216 0.01 12.26 4.97
CA GLN A 216 -1.04 11.26 4.83
C GLN A 216 -0.84 10.08 5.80
N LEU A 217 0.40 9.61 5.93
CA LEU A 217 0.73 8.50 6.83
C LEU A 217 0.54 8.91 8.31
N GLN A 218 0.93 10.12 8.69
CA GLN A 218 0.71 10.60 10.06
C GLN A 218 -0.77 10.58 10.47
N PHE A 219 -1.69 10.96 9.59
CA PHE A 219 -3.13 10.88 9.87
C PHE A 219 -3.64 9.44 9.95
N SER A 220 -3.04 8.53 9.18
CA SER A 220 -3.46 7.13 9.13
C SER A 220 -3.12 6.30 10.37
N ALA A 221 -2.38 6.86 11.33
CA ALA A 221 -2.08 6.17 12.58
C ALA A 221 -3.20 6.33 13.63
N THR A 222 -4.07 7.33 13.49
CA THR A 222 -5.03 7.73 14.52
C THR A 222 -5.94 6.59 14.95
N GLU A 223 -6.61 5.91 14.03
CA GLU A 223 -7.54 4.83 14.38
C GLU A 223 -6.81 3.58 14.91
N LEU A 224 -5.60 3.30 14.41
CA LEU A 224 -4.76 2.21 14.93
C LEU A 224 -4.38 2.45 16.39
N ILE A 225 -3.98 3.69 16.71
CA ILE A 225 -3.62 4.11 18.07
C ILE A 225 -4.84 4.00 19.01
N GLU A 226 -6.00 4.48 18.56
CA GLU A 226 -7.23 4.43 19.36
C GLU A 226 -7.60 2.99 19.75
N VAL A 227 -7.62 2.06 18.77
CA VAL A 227 -7.88 0.64 19.06
C VAL A 227 -6.88 0.07 20.05
N CYS A 228 -5.58 0.36 19.87
CA CYS A 228 -4.52 -0.13 20.73
C CYS A 228 -4.65 0.37 22.19
N LEU A 229 -4.95 1.66 22.39
CA LEU A 229 -5.09 2.25 23.72
C LEU A 229 -6.38 1.79 24.42
N GLN A 230 -7.50 1.72 23.69
CA GLN A 230 -8.74 1.18 24.23
C GLN A 230 -8.58 -0.29 24.65
N TYR A 231 -7.95 -1.11 23.81
CA TYR A 231 -7.62 -2.49 24.15
C TYR A 231 -6.68 -2.58 25.36
N GLY A 232 -5.66 -1.73 25.46
CA GLY A 232 -4.76 -1.74 26.60
C GLY A 232 -5.48 -1.48 27.93
N CYS A 233 -6.32 -0.45 27.95
CA CYS A 233 -7.13 -0.06 29.12
C CYS A 233 -8.16 -1.12 29.51
N THR A 234 -8.88 -1.72 28.55
CA THR A 234 -10.03 -2.58 28.83
C THR A 234 -9.69 -4.08 28.80
N GLY A 235 -8.69 -4.46 28.02
CA GLY A 235 -8.36 -5.85 27.67
C GLY A 235 -9.31 -6.48 26.66
N VAL A 236 -10.21 -5.68 26.07
CA VAL A 236 -11.20 -6.12 25.10
C VAL A 236 -11.07 -5.26 23.85
N VAL A 237 -11.12 -5.89 22.68
CA VAL A 237 -11.09 -5.15 21.41
C VAL A 237 -12.47 -4.54 21.19
N ASP A 238 -12.55 -3.23 21.02
CA ASP A 238 -13.81 -2.52 20.76
C ASP A 238 -14.26 -2.76 19.31
N GLU A 239 -15.00 -3.85 19.10
CA GLU A 239 -15.54 -4.21 17.78
C GLU A 239 -16.60 -3.22 17.29
N ASP A 240 -17.33 -2.54 18.18
CA ASP A 240 -18.34 -1.55 17.80
C ASP A 240 -17.67 -0.30 17.20
N TYR A 241 -16.59 0.17 17.83
CA TYR A 241 -15.74 1.22 17.28
C TYR A 241 -15.19 0.81 15.90
N ILE A 242 -14.61 -0.38 15.78
CA ILE A 242 -14.07 -0.86 14.50
C ILE A 242 -15.15 -0.95 13.41
N GLN A 243 -16.35 -1.42 13.74
CA GLN A 243 -17.48 -1.47 12.80
C GLN A 243 -17.93 -0.08 12.35
N SER A 244 -17.82 0.94 13.20
CA SER A 244 -18.12 2.34 12.83
C SER A 244 -17.18 2.90 11.76
N LEU A 245 -15.98 2.30 11.59
CA LEU A 245 -14.98 2.68 10.58
C LEU A 245 -15.22 2.05 9.20
N LYS A 246 -16.26 1.23 9.06
CA LYS A 246 -16.62 0.60 7.79
C LYS A 246 -16.96 1.68 6.76
N CYS A 247 -16.12 1.76 5.71
CA CYS A 247 -16.22 2.72 4.62
C CYS A 247 -16.56 2.04 3.28
#